data_AF-A0A3N5HMF6-F1
#
_entry.id   AF-A0A3N5HMF6-F1
#
_cell.length_a   1.000
_cell.length_b   1.000
_cell.length_c   1.000
_cell.angle_alpha   90.00
_cell.angle_beta   90.00
_cell.angle_gamma   90.00
#
_symmetry.space_group_name_H-M   'P 1'
#
loop_
_entity.id
_entity.type
_entity.pdbx_description
1 polymer ?
#
loop_
_entity_poly.entity_id
_entity_poly.type
_entity_poly.pdbx_seq_one_letter_code
_entity_poly.pdbx_strand_id
1 'polypeptide(L)'
;MIGSIDGKVGSRSVMDMKMEDRRATPRFRVQFRTTVSDPAQPEGTGLLLDLSRGGCRLESPLLILPGLSLELRIYVPGLEWPLMIDGADVQWVSEQTAGLAFVRIRETEQQRLDEVLTTRLARKSEDGDEEQFEAVPFEFQELEKVLSKDPQLAISKGLLWFAQNREQFRFRGGSLLSRALPNCTPEFAAALAELVKAGGDTEADFSLAVLQNYPGKTSTYVVLKEIVSRFPHDDRKMSGVRNSIDSTGVVSGEFGLADAWRVKKESLRHWLTDEREAVKAFAEKHIAELDQMIAAEWRRVEAEREMRNRSNDENEPGG
;
A
#
# COMPACT_ATOMS: atom_id res chain seq x y z
N MET A 1 -69.12 38.37 7.40
CA MET A 1 -67.77 38.01 7.90
C MET A 1 -67.04 37.30 6.79
N ILE A 2 -66.15 38.03 6.12
CA ILE A 2 -65.25 37.51 5.08
C ILE A 2 -63.85 37.71 5.69
N GLY A 3 -63.17 36.62 6.01
CA GLY A 3 -61.88 36.62 6.69
C GLY A 3 -60.79 36.09 5.77
N SER A 4 -59.68 36.82 5.74
CA SER A 4 -58.56 36.77 4.79
C SER A 4 -57.93 35.40 4.52
N ILE A 5 -57.55 35.27 3.26
CA ILE A 5 -56.52 34.39 2.73
C ILE A 5 -55.16 35.00 3.10
N ASP A 6 -54.31 34.25 3.79
CA ASP A 6 -52.86 34.50 3.75
C ASP A 6 -52.13 33.16 3.61
N GLY A 7 -51.30 33.09 2.58
CA GLY A 7 -50.61 31.90 2.15
C GLY A 7 -49.25 31.79 2.82
N LYS A 8 -48.93 30.63 3.37
CA LYS A 8 -47.54 30.22 3.59
C LYS A 8 -47.40 28.73 3.37
N VAL A 9 -46.80 28.37 2.23
CA VAL A 9 -46.36 27.02 1.91
C VAL A 9 -45.22 26.67 2.86
N GLY A 10 -45.47 25.75 3.78
CA GLY A 10 -44.47 25.07 4.58
C GLY A 10 -44.15 23.72 3.95
N SER A 11 -43.03 23.65 3.26
CA SER A 11 -42.36 22.40 2.87
C SER A 11 -42.25 21.47 4.09
N ARG A 12 -42.96 20.34 4.08
CA ARG A 12 -42.67 19.23 5.01
C ARG A 12 -41.45 18.47 4.47
N SER A 13 -40.32 18.74 5.11
CA SER A 13 -39.09 17.97 4.98
C SER A 13 -39.34 16.51 5.39
N VAL A 14 -38.92 15.59 4.55
CA VAL A 14 -38.93 14.14 4.82
C VAL A 14 -37.71 13.84 5.70
N MET A 15 -37.85 14.05 7.00
CA MET A 15 -36.97 13.51 8.03
C MET A 15 -37.77 12.53 8.89
N ASP A 16 -37.07 11.52 9.42
CA ASP A 16 -37.56 10.43 10.27
C ASP A 16 -38.20 9.23 9.56
N MET A 17 -37.39 8.53 8.77
CA MET A 17 -37.38 7.06 8.87
C MET A 17 -36.19 6.67 9.74
N LYS A 18 -36.46 6.33 11.01
CA LYS A 18 -35.53 5.54 11.84
C LYS A 18 -35.25 4.24 11.09
N MET A 19 -34.06 4.12 10.48
CA MET A 19 -33.56 2.83 10.01
C MET A 19 -33.25 1.98 11.25
N GLU A 20 -34.14 1.06 11.58
CA GLU A 20 -33.87 0.00 12.54
C GLU A 20 -32.64 -0.79 12.10
N ASP A 21 -31.71 -1.00 13.04
CA ASP A 21 -30.49 -1.77 12.80
C ASP A 21 -30.85 -3.25 12.58
N ARG A 22 -30.96 -3.67 11.32
CA ARG A 22 -31.30 -5.05 10.90
C ARG A 22 -30.17 -6.09 11.13
N ARG A 23 -29.18 -5.79 11.97
CA ARG A 23 -27.93 -6.57 12.06
C ARG A 23 -28.00 -7.66 13.12
N ALA A 24 -27.65 -8.89 12.73
CA ALA A 24 -27.68 -10.08 13.59
C ALA A 24 -26.38 -10.32 14.41
N THR A 25 -25.28 -9.63 14.09
CA THR A 25 -23.96 -9.86 14.73
C THR A 25 -23.24 -8.55 15.05
N PRO A 26 -22.61 -8.45 16.24
CA PRO A 26 -21.83 -7.27 16.61
C PRO A 26 -20.61 -7.08 15.69
N ARG A 27 -20.31 -5.82 15.38
CA ARG A 27 -19.14 -5.42 14.58
C ARG A 27 -18.15 -4.64 15.42
N PHE A 28 -16.88 -4.97 15.30
CA PHE A 28 -15.79 -4.29 15.98
C PHE A 28 -15.11 -3.37 15.00
N ARG A 29 -15.00 -2.09 15.35
CA ARG A 29 -14.19 -1.15 14.58
C ARG A 29 -12.72 -1.58 14.68
N VAL A 30 -12.07 -1.72 13.54
CA VAL A 30 -10.68 -2.15 13.41
C VAL A 30 -10.00 -1.36 12.29
N GLN A 31 -8.68 -1.46 12.22
CA GLN A 31 -7.87 -0.98 11.10
C GLN A 31 -6.84 -2.06 10.77
N PHE A 32 -7.29 -3.10 10.08
CA PHE A 32 -6.42 -4.22 9.71
C PHE A 32 -6.06 -4.12 8.24
N ARG A 33 -4.76 -4.19 7.95
CA ARG A 33 -4.31 -4.33 6.57
C ARG A 33 -4.90 -5.62 6.02
N THR A 34 -5.40 -5.56 4.80
CA THR A 34 -6.00 -6.71 4.13
C THR A 34 -5.49 -6.80 2.71
N THR A 35 -5.00 -7.97 2.31
CA THR A 35 -4.81 -8.27 0.89
C THR A 35 -6.10 -8.85 0.34
N VAL A 36 -6.48 -8.39 -0.85
CA VAL A 36 -7.69 -8.76 -1.56
C VAL A 36 -7.25 -9.42 -2.86
N SER A 37 -7.68 -10.65 -3.08
CA SER A 37 -7.40 -11.38 -4.33
C SER A 37 -8.70 -11.82 -4.99
N ASP A 38 -8.70 -11.74 -6.31
CA ASP A 38 -9.69 -12.36 -7.19
C ASP A 38 -8.90 -13.33 -8.08
N PRO A 39 -9.35 -14.59 -8.29
CA PRO A 39 -8.73 -15.50 -9.25
C PRO A 39 -8.52 -14.89 -10.65
N ALA A 40 -9.31 -13.87 -11.03
CA ALA A 40 -9.28 -13.22 -12.34
C ALA A 40 -8.57 -11.84 -12.38
N GLN A 41 -8.14 -11.27 -11.25
CA GLN A 41 -7.52 -9.93 -11.19
C GLN A 41 -6.29 -9.88 -10.26
N PRO A 42 -5.35 -8.93 -10.48
CA PRO A 42 -4.16 -8.82 -9.63
C PRO A 42 -4.51 -8.55 -8.15
N GLU A 43 -3.72 -9.15 -7.25
CA GLU A 43 -3.84 -8.91 -5.80
C GLU A 43 -3.75 -7.40 -5.51
N GLY A 44 -4.75 -6.87 -4.79
CA GLY A 44 -4.72 -5.49 -4.31
C GLY A 44 -4.77 -5.41 -2.79
N THR A 45 -4.54 -4.21 -2.28
CA THR A 45 -4.50 -3.97 -0.83
C THR A 45 -5.66 -3.10 -0.40
N GLY A 46 -6.15 -3.33 0.81
CA GLY A 46 -7.17 -2.52 1.45
C GLY A 46 -7.02 -2.46 2.97
N LEU A 47 -7.88 -1.66 3.59
CA LEU A 47 -7.96 -1.46 5.03
C LEU A 47 -9.34 -1.90 5.52
N LEU A 48 -9.36 -2.82 6.46
CA LEU A 48 -10.58 -3.33 7.06
C LEU A 48 -10.96 -2.38 8.22
N LEU A 49 -12.14 -1.76 8.10
CA LEU A 49 -12.64 -0.68 8.96
C LEU A 49 -13.55 -1.19 10.09
N ASP A 50 -14.28 -2.27 9.81
CA ASP A 50 -14.98 -3.04 10.84
C ASP A 50 -14.96 -4.53 10.51
N LEU A 51 -14.89 -5.36 11.55
CA LEU A 51 -14.87 -6.81 11.47
C LEU A 51 -15.98 -7.39 12.34
N SER A 52 -16.64 -8.42 11.82
CA SER A 52 -17.61 -9.22 12.55
C SER A 52 -17.34 -10.69 12.25
N ARG A 53 -18.08 -11.56 12.94
CA ARG A 53 -17.99 -13.01 12.73
C ARG A 53 -18.30 -13.44 11.29
N GLY A 54 -19.16 -12.70 10.59
CA GLY A 54 -19.66 -13.07 9.26
C GLY A 54 -19.38 -12.04 8.15
N GLY A 55 -18.52 -11.05 8.39
CA GLY A 55 -18.23 -10.06 7.36
C GLY A 55 -17.46 -8.85 7.87
N CYS A 56 -17.13 -7.95 6.96
CA CYS A 56 -16.36 -6.75 7.24
C CYS A 56 -16.74 -5.57 6.35
N ARG A 57 -16.33 -4.36 6.76
CA ARG A 57 -16.22 -3.21 5.87
C ARG A 57 -14.77 -3.04 5.43
N LEU A 58 -14.55 -2.97 4.14
CA LEU A 58 -13.23 -2.83 3.52
C LEU A 58 -13.16 -1.50 2.78
N GLU A 59 -12.07 -0.77 2.96
CA GLU A 59 -11.68 0.37 2.13
C GLU A 59 -10.56 -0.06 1.19
N SER A 60 -10.71 0.15 -0.12
CA SER A 60 -9.69 -0.21 -1.10
C SER A 60 -9.76 0.71 -2.31
N PRO A 61 -8.60 1.09 -2.89
CA PRO A 61 -8.56 1.82 -4.15
C PRO A 61 -8.90 0.94 -5.38
N LEU A 62 -9.11 -0.37 -5.20
CA LEU A 62 -9.54 -1.27 -6.27
C LEU A 62 -11.00 -1.03 -6.64
N LEU A 63 -11.34 -1.22 -7.92
CA LEU A 63 -12.72 -1.21 -8.40
C LEU A 63 -13.44 -2.49 -7.95
N ILE A 64 -14.05 -2.45 -6.76
CA ILE A 64 -14.86 -3.55 -6.25
C ILE A 64 -16.25 -3.45 -6.90
N LEU A 65 -16.59 -4.38 -7.77
CA LEU A 65 -17.93 -4.46 -8.37
C LEU A 65 -18.87 -5.29 -7.47
N PRO A 66 -20.14 -4.86 -7.27
CA PRO A 66 -21.14 -5.68 -6.60
C PRO A 66 -21.30 -7.07 -7.26
N GLY A 67 -21.39 -8.13 -6.45
CA GLY A 67 -21.55 -9.50 -6.93
C GLY A 67 -20.24 -10.29 -7.15
N LEU A 68 -19.07 -9.68 -6.95
CA LEU A 68 -17.80 -10.41 -6.89
C LEU A 68 -17.63 -11.14 -5.55
N SER A 69 -16.96 -12.30 -5.60
CA SER A 69 -16.55 -13.07 -4.42
C SER A 69 -15.04 -12.98 -4.27
N LEU A 70 -14.57 -12.37 -3.19
CA LEU A 70 -13.17 -12.02 -2.98
C LEU A 70 -12.51 -12.97 -1.98
N GLU A 71 -11.23 -13.28 -2.18
CA GLU A 71 -10.41 -13.90 -1.14
C GLU A 71 -9.70 -12.79 -0.33
N LEU A 72 -9.68 -12.95 0.99
CA LEU A 72 -9.08 -11.96 1.90
C LEU A 72 -7.97 -12.59 2.75
N ARG A 73 -6.85 -11.87 2.88
CA ARG A 73 -5.82 -12.12 3.89
C ARG A 73 -5.79 -10.95 4.86
N ILE A 74 -6.34 -11.14 6.07
CA ILE A 74 -6.50 -10.08 7.07
C ILE A 74 -5.34 -10.17 8.07
N TYR A 75 -4.50 -9.14 8.11
CA TYR A 75 -3.33 -9.09 9.00
C TYR A 75 -3.72 -8.45 10.33
N VAL A 76 -4.03 -9.29 11.31
CA VAL A 76 -4.39 -8.86 12.67
C VAL A 76 -3.13 -8.66 13.52
N PRO A 77 -2.93 -7.49 14.14
CA PRO A 77 -1.79 -7.27 15.05
C PRO A 77 -1.78 -8.29 16.19
N GLY A 78 -0.65 -8.96 16.38
CA GLY A 78 -0.46 -10.01 17.40
C GLY A 78 -0.72 -11.44 16.90
N LEU A 79 -1.22 -11.62 15.67
CA LEU A 79 -1.23 -12.93 15.01
C LEU A 79 -0.01 -13.09 14.09
N GLU A 80 0.61 -14.27 14.13
CA GLU A 80 1.77 -14.62 13.30
C GLU A 80 1.39 -14.81 11.83
N TRP A 81 0.22 -15.42 11.57
CA TRP A 81 -0.31 -15.66 10.23
C TRP A 81 -1.57 -14.83 9.97
N PRO A 82 -1.85 -14.38 8.73
CA PRO A 82 -3.10 -13.70 8.43
C PRO A 82 -4.31 -14.60 8.67
N LEU A 83 -5.46 -13.99 8.95
CA LEU A 83 -6.74 -14.70 8.85
C LEU A 83 -7.11 -14.83 7.38
N MET A 84 -7.48 -16.04 6.98
CA MET A 84 -7.79 -16.40 5.60
C MET A 84 -9.30 -16.52 5.41
N ILE A 85 -9.86 -15.69 4.53
CA ILE A 85 -11.25 -15.80 4.07
C ILE A 85 -11.22 -16.26 2.61
N ASP A 86 -11.67 -17.49 2.35
CA ASP A 86 -11.64 -18.14 1.03
C ASP A 86 -12.79 -17.65 0.11
N GLY A 87 -13.70 -16.81 0.62
CA GLY A 87 -14.77 -16.21 -0.16
C GLY A 87 -15.55 -15.18 0.63
N ALA A 88 -15.55 -13.95 0.14
CA ALA A 88 -16.22 -12.80 0.71
C ALA A 88 -17.01 -12.06 -0.38
N ASP A 89 -18.33 -12.16 -0.33
CA ASP A 89 -19.21 -11.60 -1.36
C ASP A 89 -19.48 -10.12 -1.11
N VAL A 90 -19.32 -9.30 -2.15
CA VAL A 90 -19.59 -7.87 -2.12
C VAL A 90 -21.10 -7.61 -2.01
N GLN A 91 -21.53 -7.09 -0.86
CA GLN A 91 -22.93 -6.79 -0.56
C GLN A 91 -23.35 -5.38 -1.00
N TRP A 92 -22.43 -4.42 -0.89
CA TRP A 92 -22.64 -3.04 -1.32
C TRP A 92 -21.29 -2.35 -1.55
N VAL A 93 -21.31 -1.28 -2.34
CA VAL A 93 -20.15 -0.44 -2.65
C VAL A 93 -20.55 1.02 -2.53
N SER A 94 -19.71 1.83 -1.88
CA SER A 94 -19.88 3.28 -1.73
C SER A 94 -18.51 3.94 -1.78
N GLU A 95 -18.29 4.76 -2.81
CA GLU A 95 -17.00 5.41 -3.09
C GLU A 95 -15.84 4.39 -3.15
N GLN A 96 -14.96 4.38 -2.14
CA GLN A 96 -13.83 3.46 -2.01
C GLN A 96 -14.05 2.39 -0.94
N THR A 97 -15.29 2.26 -0.43
CA THR A 97 -15.64 1.30 0.60
C THR A 97 -16.62 0.25 0.10
N ALA A 98 -16.43 -0.98 0.56
CA ALA A 98 -17.31 -2.10 0.26
C ALA A 98 -17.70 -2.85 1.55
N GLY A 99 -18.94 -3.30 1.61
CA GLY A 99 -19.39 -4.25 2.62
C GLY A 99 -19.26 -5.67 2.10
N LEU A 100 -18.52 -6.52 2.80
CA LEU A 100 -18.28 -7.91 2.41
C LEU A 100 -18.95 -8.86 3.40
N ALA A 101 -19.59 -9.91 2.89
CA ALA A 101 -20.13 -11.03 3.67
C ALA A 101 -19.23 -12.25 3.49
N PHE A 102 -18.76 -12.85 4.59
CA PHE A 102 -17.96 -14.07 4.52
C PHE A 102 -18.87 -15.25 4.20
N VAL A 103 -18.66 -15.84 3.02
CA VAL A 103 -19.45 -16.97 2.51
C VAL A 103 -18.66 -18.27 2.51
N ARG A 104 -17.32 -18.19 2.48
CA ARG A 104 -16.42 -19.34 2.61
C ARG A 104 -15.27 -19.01 3.56
N ILE A 105 -15.22 -19.75 4.66
CA ILE A 105 -14.16 -19.67 5.67
C ILE A 105 -13.93 -21.08 6.24
N ARG A 106 -12.67 -21.45 6.45
CA ARG A 106 -12.31 -22.74 7.04
C ARG A 106 -12.60 -22.71 8.54
N GLU A 107 -12.93 -23.86 9.12
CA GLU A 107 -13.25 -23.96 10.55
C GLU A 107 -12.10 -23.46 11.45
N THR A 108 -10.85 -23.77 11.10
CA THR A 108 -9.66 -23.28 11.81
C THR A 108 -9.55 -21.75 11.76
N GLU A 109 -9.87 -21.14 10.62
CA GLU A 109 -9.85 -19.68 10.46
C GLU A 109 -11.03 -19.01 11.17
N GLN A 110 -12.18 -19.69 11.21
CA GLN A 110 -13.34 -19.27 11.98
C GLN A 110 -13.04 -19.25 13.49
N GLN A 111 -12.32 -20.26 14.00
CA GLN A 111 -11.88 -20.29 15.40
C GLN A 111 -10.93 -19.14 15.71
N ARG A 112 -9.92 -18.91 14.86
CA ARG A 112 -8.97 -17.79 15.00
C ARG A 112 -9.66 -16.43 14.92
N LEU A 113 -10.67 -16.29 14.05
CA LEU A 113 -11.51 -15.09 13.97
C LEU A 113 -12.31 -14.89 15.27
N ASP A 114 -12.93 -15.95 15.79
CA ASP A 114 -13.71 -15.89 17.03
C ASP A 114 -12.82 -15.51 18.23
N GLU A 115 -11.56 -15.97 18.29
CA GLU A 115 -10.57 -15.54 19.30
C GLU A 115 -10.22 -14.04 19.20
N VAL A 116 -10.01 -13.54 17.98
CA VAL A 116 -9.76 -12.11 17.73
C VAL A 116 -10.94 -11.27 18.19
N LEU A 117 -12.17 -11.69 17.88
CA LEU A 117 -13.39 -10.98 18.28
C LEU A 117 -13.60 -11.02 19.79
N THR A 118 -13.32 -12.16 20.44
CA THR A 118 -13.43 -12.33 21.90
C THR A 118 -12.43 -11.46 22.65
N THR A 119 -11.18 -11.40 22.20
CA THR A 119 -10.15 -10.52 22.77
C THR A 119 -10.56 -9.05 22.70
N ARG A 120 -11.25 -8.66 21.62
CA ARG A 120 -11.76 -7.29 21.43
C ARG A 120 -13.00 -7.01 22.27
N LEU A 121 -13.85 -8.00 22.52
CA LEU A 121 -14.98 -7.90 23.46
C LEU A 121 -14.49 -7.67 24.89
N ALA A 122 -13.48 -8.41 25.34
CA ALA A 122 -12.92 -8.29 26.68
C ALA A 122 -12.35 -6.88 26.96
N ARG A 123 -11.67 -6.27 25.98
CA ARG A 123 -11.22 -4.88 26.06
C ARG A 123 -12.35 -3.85 26.09
N LYS A 124 -13.52 -4.18 25.54
CA LYS A 124 -14.69 -3.28 25.52
C LYS A 124 -15.48 -3.31 26.84
N SER A 125 -15.30 -4.34 27.67
CA SER A 125 -15.94 -4.47 28.99
C SER A 125 -15.16 -3.82 30.15
N GLU A 126 -13.89 -3.43 29.93
CA GLU A 126 -13.08 -2.71 30.94
C GLU A 126 -13.25 -1.18 30.85
N ASP A 127 -13.62 -0.64 29.68
CA ASP A 127 -14.03 0.75 29.49
C ASP A 127 -15.56 0.85 29.41
N GLY A 128 -16.20 1.01 30.58
CA GLY A 128 -17.64 1.30 30.66
C GLY A 128 -17.96 2.65 30.01
N ASP A 129 -18.94 2.64 29.09
CA ASP A 129 -19.65 3.77 28.48
C ASP A 129 -19.19 5.19 28.88
N GLU A 130 -18.15 5.69 28.22
CA GLU A 130 -17.99 7.04 27.64
C GLU A 130 -16.53 7.21 27.23
N GLU A 131 -16.11 6.52 26.17
CA GLU A 131 -15.01 7.04 25.37
C GLU A 131 -15.52 7.26 23.96
N GLN A 132 -15.70 8.54 23.67
CA GLN A 132 -15.43 9.10 22.36
C GLN A 132 -14.13 8.45 21.86
N PHE A 133 -14.23 7.33 21.15
CA PHE A 133 -13.13 6.89 20.30
C PHE A 133 -12.99 8.00 19.28
N GLU A 134 -12.01 8.88 19.51
CA GLU A 134 -11.54 9.85 18.55
C GLU A 134 -11.56 9.17 17.18
N ALA A 135 -12.43 9.69 16.30
CA ALA A 135 -12.17 9.57 14.88
C ALA A 135 -10.68 9.90 14.73
N VAL A 136 -9.90 9.01 14.10
CA VAL A 136 -8.46 9.18 13.83
C VAL A 136 -8.12 10.67 13.90
N PRO A 137 -7.38 11.14 14.93
CA PRO A 137 -7.27 12.56 15.15
C PRO A 137 -6.91 13.26 13.84
N PHE A 138 -7.61 14.36 13.56
CA PHE A 138 -7.27 15.28 12.47
C PHE A 138 -5.78 15.73 12.53
N GLU A 139 -5.08 15.41 13.62
CA GLU A 139 -3.65 15.58 13.88
C GLU A 139 -2.71 14.89 12.88
N PHE A 140 -3.09 13.81 12.18
CA PHE A 140 -2.19 13.20 11.18
C PHE A 140 -2.05 14.05 9.90
N GLN A 141 -3.13 14.73 9.47
CA GLN A 141 -3.04 15.69 8.36
C GLN A 141 -2.26 16.94 8.78
N GLU A 142 -2.34 17.34 10.05
CA GLU A 142 -1.52 18.41 10.60
C GLU A 142 -0.05 18.02 10.65
N LEU A 143 0.25 16.80 11.07
CA LEU A 143 1.62 16.29 11.11
C LEU A 143 2.22 16.23 9.70
N GLU A 144 1.48 15.76 8.69
CA GLU A 144 1.92 15.83 7.29
C GLU A 144 2.25 17.27 6.88
N LYS A 145 1.37 18.25 7.17
CA LYS A 145 1.58 19.67 6.87
C LYS A 145 2.75 20.30 7.63
N VAL A 146 3.05 19.82 8.83
CA VAL A 146 4.20 20.29 9.63
C VAL A 146 5.49 19.70 9.06
N LEU A 147 5.52 18.40 8.81
CA LEU A 147 6.68 17.71 8.27
C LEU A 147 6.99 18.12 6.83
N SER A 148 5.97 18.45 6.03
CA SER A 148 6.15 18.91 4.64
C SER A 148 6.93 20.23 4.55
N LYS A 149 6.96 21.02 5.63
CA LYS A 149 7.64 22.33 5.68
C LYS A 149 9.09 22.23 6.14
N ASP A 150 9.46 21.14 6.82
CA ASP A 150 10.78 20.95 7.40
C ASP A 150 11.28 19.50 7.18
N PRO A 151 12.02 19.28 6.07
CA PRO A 151 12.60 17.97 5.77
C PRO A 151 13.54 17.45 6.86
N GLN A 152 14.26 18.32 7.58
CA GLN A 152 15.17 17.90 8.65
C GLN A 152 14.39 17.40 9.86
N LEU A 153 13.31 18.09 10.23
CA LEU A 153 12.39 17.61 11.26
C LEU A 153 11.78 16.25 10.86
N ALA A 154 11.36 16.11 9.60
CA ALA A 154 10.82 14.86 9.06
C ALA A 154 11.82 13.70 9.17
N ILE A 155 13.08 13.92 8.80
CA ILE A 155 14.16 12.93 8.96
C ILE A 155 14.38 12.59 10.43
N SER A 156 14.49 13.58 11.31
CA SER A 156 14.76 13.36 12.73
C SER A 156 13.67 12.53 13.42
N LYS A 157 12.39 12.81 13.14
CA LYS A 157 11.25 12.03 13.64
C LYS A 157 11.21 10.65 12.99
N GLY A 158 11.48 10.58 11.69
CA GLY A 158 11.61 9.34 10.95
C GLY A 158 12.62 8.38 11.59
N LEU A 159 13.82 8.86 11.92
CA LEU A 159 14.86 8.08 12.56
C LEU A 159 14.42 7.54 13.93
N LEU A 160 13.74 8.35 14.74
CA LEU A 160 13.19 7.90 16.03
C LEU A 160 12.17 6.76 15.83
N TRP A 161 11.27 6.89 14.86
CA TRP A 161 10.29 5.83 14.55
C TRP A 161 10.96 4.57 13.99
N PHE A 162 11.98 4.73 13.16
CA PHE A 162 12.74 3.61 12.61
C PHE A 162 13.50 2.84 13.69
N ALA A 163 14.10 3.54 14.64
CA ALA A 163 14.78 2.92 15.77
C ALA A 163 13.83 2.10 16.66
N GLN A 164 12.56 2.52 16.78
CA GLN A 164 11.55 1.79 17.56
C GLN A 164 11.08 0.51 16.86
N ASN A 165 10.86 0.54 15.55
CA ASN A 165 10.39 -0.62 14.81
C ASN A 165 10.81 -0.57 13.33
N ARG A 166 11.97 -1.15 13.03
CA ARG A 166 12.54 -1.18 11.67
C ARG A 166 11.65 -1.93 10.68
N GLU A 167 11.06 -3.06 11.09
CA GLU A 167 10.28 -3.94 10.20
C GLU A 167 8.99 -3.28 9.72
N GLN A 168 8.32 -2.55 10.61
CA GLN A 168 7.05 -1.87 10.28
C GLN A 168 7.24 -0.45 9.77
N PHE A 169 8.45 0.11 9.89
CA PHE A 169 8.72 1.49 9.54
C PHE A 169 8.24 1.85 8.13
N ARG A 170 8.50 0.98 7.14
CA ARG A 170 8.10 1.23 5.74
C ARG A 170 6.60 1.48 5.58
N PHE A 171 5.76 0.84 6.39
CA PHE A 171 4.30 0.93 6.31
C PHE A 171 3.71 2.07 7.16
N ARG A 172 4.48 2.59 8.13
CA ARG A 172 4.05 3.67 9.03
C ARG A 172 4.85 4.94 8.77
N GLY A 173 6.06 5.02 9.36
CA GLY A 173 6.91 6.20 9.27
C GLY A 173 7.28 6.53 7.82
N GLY A 174 7.72 5.54 7.03
CA GLY A 174 8.04 5.74 5.61
C GLY A 174 6.84 6.21 4.78
N SER A 175 5.66 5.64 5.01
CA SER A 175 4.41 6.05 4.34
C SER A 175 3.93 7.44 4.76
N LEU A 176 4.13 7.84 6.01
CA LEU A 176 3.83 9.20 6.46
C LEU A 176 4.77 10.22 5.81
N LEU A 177 6.07 9.91 5.77
CA LEU A 177 7.07 10.77 5.12
C LEU A 177 6.80 10.94 3.62
N SER A 178 6.39 9.88 2.92
CA SER A 178 6.07 9.98 1.50
C SER A 178 4.81 10.79 1.19
N ARG A 179 3.84 10.83 2.13
CA ARG A 179 2.68 11.71 2.05
C ARG A 179 3.03 13.17 2.34
N ALA A 180 3.86 13.41 3.37
CA ALA A 180 4.31 14.75 3.73
C ALA A 180 5.25 15.35 2.68
N LEU A 181 6.12 14.55 2.07
CA LEU A 181 7.16 14.95 1.12
C LEU A 181 7.01 14.15 -0.18
N PRO A 182 5.94 14.40 -0.96
CA PRO A 182 5.65 13.63 -2.17
C PRO A 182 6.74 13.80 -3.23
N ASN A 183 6.93 12.77 -4.04
CA ASN A 183 7.98 12.69 -5.07
C ASN A 183 9.42 12.81 -4.57
N CYS A 184 9.65 12.76 -3.25
CA CYS A 184 10.96 12.95 -2.62
C CYS A 184 11.59 14.26 -3.10
N THR A 185 11.14 15.38 -2.53
CA THR A 185 11.58 16.71 -2.97
C THR A 185 13.11 16.83 -2.98
N PRO A 186 13.70 17.67 -3.84
CA PRO A 186 15.15 17.82 -3.91
C PRO A 186 15.79 18.14 -2.55
N GLU A 187 15.13 18.94 -1.72
CA GLU A 187 15.61 19.30 -0.37
C GLU A 187 15.61 18.09 0.57
N PHE A 188 14.56 17.27 0.51
CA PHE A 188 14.48 16.05 1.31
C PHE A 188 15.49 15.00 0.85
N ALA A 189 15.64 14.82 -0.47
CA ALA A 189 16.64 13.93 -1.05
C ALA A 189 18.06 14.36 -0.67
N ALA A 190 18.38 15.66 -0.76
CA ALA A 190 19.66 16.20 -0.34
C ALA A 190 19.91 15.98 1.16
N ALA A 191 18.90 16.21 2.00
CA ALA A 191 19.01 16.00 3.44
C ALA A 191 19.22 14.51 3.81
N LEU A 192 18.54 13.58 3.13
CA LEU A 192 18.79 12.14 3.28
C LEU A 192 20.20 11.75 2.81
N ALA A 193 20.68 12.31 1.69
CA ALA A 193 22.03 12.04 1.21
C ALA A 193 23.08 12.54 2.22
N GLU A 194 22.94 13.74 2.76
CA GLU A 194 23.83 14.25 3.82
C GLU A 194 23.75 13.42 5.10
N LEU A 195 22.56 12.91 5.46
CA LEU A 195 22.40 11.97 6.58
C LEU A 195 23.22 10.69 6.35
N VAL A 196 23.13 10.07 5.17
CA VAL A 196 23.93 8.86 4.86
C VAL A 196 25.42 9.17 4.86
N LYS A 197 25.82 10.30 4.29
CA LYS A 197 27.21 10.74 4.22
C LYS A 197 27.82 10.93 5.60
N ALA A 198 27.09 11.57 6.52
CA ALA A 198 27.54 11.83 7.89
C ALA A 198 27.36 10.62 8.85
N GLY A 199 26.40 9.74 8.57
CA GLY A 199 25.98 8.66 9.46
C GLY A 199 26.75 7.34 9.29
N GLY A 200 26.13 6.23 9.70
CA GLY A 200 26.62 4.87 9.55
C GLY A 200 25.56 3.94 8.97
N ASP A 201 25.57 2.68 9.42
CA ASP A 201 24.64 1.67 8.91
C ASP A 201 23.17 2.00 9.17
N THR A 202 22.85 2.53 10.35
CA THR A 202 21.47 2.85 10.72
C THR A 202 20.87 3.92 9.82
N GLU A 203 21.64 4.96 9.49
CA GLU A 203 21.22 6.05 8.62
C GLU A 203 21.03 5.59 7.17
N ALA A 204 21.93 4.71 6.69
CA ALA A 204 21.79 4.09 5.37
C ALA A 204 20.55 3.18 5.30
N ASP A 205 20.34 2.32 6.29
CA ASP A 205 19.20 1.41 6.37
C ASP A 205 17.88 2.19 6.48
N PHE A 206 17.85 3.23 7.30
CA PHE A 206 16.72 4.16 7.42
C PHE A 206 16.40 4.80 6.07
N SER A 207 17.43 5.32 5.39
CA SER A 207 17.28 5.99 4.11
C SER A 207 16.73 5.02 3.06
N LEU A 208 17.27 3.80 2.95
CA LEU A 208 16.71 2.75 2.09
C LEU A 208 15.25 2.43 2.42
N ALA A 209 14.89 2.35 3.70
CA ALA A 209 13.51 2.09 4.13
C ALA A 209 12.55 3.24 3.78
N VAL A 210 13.02 4.49 3.81
CA VAL A 210 12.27 5.65 3.30
C VAL A 210 12.09 5.56 1.79
N LEU A 211 13.18 5.31 1.05
CA LEU A 211 13.18 5.29 -0.42
C LEU A 211 12.28 4.19 -1.02
N GLN A 212 11.99 3.11 -0.29
CA GLN A 212 10.98 2.11 -0.69
C GLN A 212 9.58 2.70 -0.91
N ASN A 213 9.30 3.89 -0.37
CA ASN A 213 8.02 4.58 -0.56
C ASN A 213 8.01 5.54 -1.77
N TYR A 214 9.07 5.55 -2.59
CA TYR A 214 9.21 6.42 -3.77
C TYR A 214 9.55 5.62 -5.04
N PRO A 215 8.70 4.65 -5.45
CA PRO A 215 9.01 3.77 -6.56
C PRO A 215 9.18 4.56 -7.87
N GLY A 216 10.26 4.26 -8.59
CA GLY A 216 10.56 4.84 -9.91
C GLY A 216 10.89 6.33 -9.92
N LYS A 217 11.19 6.96 -8.77
CA LYS A 217 11.51 8.40 -8.70
C LYS A 217 13.03 8.63 -8.80
N THR A 218 13.46 9.35 -9.83
CA THR A 218 14.88 9.69 -10.05
C THR A 218 15.43 10.68 -9.03
N SER A 219 14.58 11.46 -8.34
CA SER A 219 14.98 12.33 -7.23
C SER A 219 15.68 11.58 -6.09
N THR A 220 15.40 10.28 -5.94
CA THR A 220 16.04 9.40 -4.95
C THR A 220 17.50 9.08 -5.27
N TYR A 221 17.94 9.30 -6.51
CA TYR A 221 19.24 8.83 -7.00
C TYR A 221 20.42 9.48 -6.29
N VAL A 222 20.29 10.73 -5.84
CA VAL A 222 21.36 11.39 -5.06
C VAL A 222 21.66 10.61 -3.77
N VAL A 223 20.63 10.10 -3.10
CA VAL A 223 20.76 9.30 -1.87
C VAL A 223 21.32 7.92 -2.18
N LEU A 224 20.79 7.26 -3.22
CA LEU A 224 21.25 5.92 -3.62
C LEU A 224 22.72 5.92 -4.03
N LYS A 225 23.17 6.93 -4.79
CA LYS A 225 24.59 7.11 -5.13
C LYS A 225 25.47 7.27 -3.89
N GLU A 226 24.99 8.00 -2.88
CA GLU A 226 25.71 8.17 -1.63
C GLU A 226 25.85 6.83 -0.88
N ILE A 227 24.78 6.04 -0.81
CA ILE A 227 24.80 4.70 -0.21
C ILE A 227 25.80 3.79 -0.97
N VAL A 228 25.75 3.78 -2.30
CA VAL A 228 26.69 3.00 -3.13
C VAL A 228 28.14 3.43 -2.89
N SER A 229 28.40 4.73 -2.83
CA SER A 229 29.75 5.25 -2.58
C SER A 229 30.29 4.85 -1.22
N ARG A 230 29.45 4.86 -0.18
CA ARG A 230 29.87 4.58 1.19
C ARG A 230 29.92 3.09 1.55
N PHE A 231 29.07 2.28 0.92
CA PHE A 231 28.91 0.86 1.26
C PHE A 231 29.05 -0.06 0.02
N PRO A 232 30.10 0.08 -0.81
CA PRO A 232 30.20 -0.62 -2.09
C PRO A 232 30.29 -2.16 -1.98
N HIS A 233 30.64 -2.66 -0.80
CA HIS A 233 30.82 -4.10 -0.53
C HIS A 233 29.77 -4.67 0.44
N ASP A 234 28.76 -3.89 0.81
CA ASP A 234 27.64 -4.39 1.61
C ASP A 234 26.54 -4.93 0.70
N ASP A 235 26.48 -6.25 0.56
CA ASP A 235 25.52 -6.91 -0.31
C ASP A 235 24.06 -6.58 0.04
N ARG A 236 23.73 -6.42 1.34
CA ARG A 236 22.35 -6.11 1.77
C ARG A 236 21.96 -4.72 1.30
N LYS A 237 22.84 -3.73 1.48
CA LYS A 237 22.60 -2.36 1.02
C LYS A 237 22.57 -2.28 -0.50
N MET A 238 23.45 -3.00 -1.20
CA MET A 238 23.44 -3.05 -2.67
C MET A 238 22.15 -3.68 -3.20
N SER A 239 21.65 -4.75 -2.58
CA SER A 239 20.33 -5.31 -2.91
C SER A 239 19.21 -4.29 -2.64
N GLY A 240 19.28 -3.54 -1.55
CA GLY A 240 18.34 -2.45 -1.27
C GLY A 240 18.34 -1.37 -2.35
N VAL A 241 19.53 -0.94 -2.80
CA VAL A 241 19.68 0.06 -3.87
C VAL A 241 19.08 -0.45 -5.19
N ARG A 242 19.41 -1.70 -5.59
CA ARG A 242 18.82 -2.32 -6.79
C ARG A 242 17.31 -2.39 -6.69
N ASN A 243 16.77 -2.88 -5.58
CA ASN A 243 15.32 -2.93 -5.36
C ASN A 243 14.65 -1.55 -5.48
N SER A 244 15.27 -0.50 -4.94
CA SER A 244 14.78 0.87 -5.09
C SER A 244 14.76 1.32 -6.55
N ILE A 245 15.83 1.04 -7.32
CA ILE A 245 15.90 1.37 -8.75
C ILE A 245 14.88 0.55 -9.55
N ASP A 246 14.80 -0.76 -9.29
CA ASP A 246 14.00 -1.75 -10.03
C ASP A 246 12.51 -1.68 -9.74
N SER A 247 12.11 -1.06 -8.62
CA SER A 247 10.71 -0.86 -8.21
C SER A 247 9.88 -0.10 -9.26
N THR A 248 8.98 -0.81 -9.95
CA THR A 248 8.07 -0.19 -10.93
C THR A 248 6.77 0.21 -10.23
N GLY A 249 6.17 1.30 -10.70
CA GLY A 249 4.75 1.55 -10.41
C GLY A 249 3.88 0.55 -11.18
N VAL A 250 2.58 0.86 -11.30
CA VAL A 250 1.68 0.14 -12.21
C VAL A 250 2.19 0.34 -13.64
N VAL A 251 2.37 -0.76 -14.36
CA VAL A 251 2.74 -0.77 -15.77
C VAL A 251 1.54 -1.22 -16.60
N SER A 252 1.46 -0.75 -17.85
CA SER A 252 0.39 -1.10 -18.78
C SER A 252 0.97 -1.68 -20.07
N GLY A 253 0.16 -2.49 -20.76
CA GLY A 253 0.55 -3.15 -22.00
C GLY A 253 1.30 -4.47 -21.79
N GLU A 254 1.38 -5.24 -22.86
CA GLU A 254 1.94 -6.60 -22.88
C GLU A 254 3.42 -6.64 -22.44
N PHE A 255 4.17 -5.58 -22.71
CA PHE A 255 5.60 -5.43 -22.37
C PHE A 255 5.87 -4.40 -21.27
N GLY A 256 4.85 -4.03 -20.47
CA GLY A 256 4.92 -2.90 -19.54
C GLY A 256 6.11 -2.95 -18.57
N LEU A 257 6.49 -4.14 -18.07
CA LEU A 257 7.65 -4.31 -17.19
C LEU A 257 8.98 -4.07 -17.92
N ALA A 258 9.14 -4.67 -19.11
CA ALA A 258 10.35 -4.50 -19.92
C ALA A 258 10.56 -3.04 -20.31
N ASP A 259 9.48 -2.33 -20.67
CA ASP A 259 9.53 -0.90 -20.97
C ASP A 259 9.89 -0.06 -19.73
N ALA A 260 9.32 -0.38 -18.56
CA ALA A 260 9.66 0.31 -17.32
C ALA A 260 11.14 0.13 -16.94
N TRP A 261 11.70 -1.08 -17.10
CA TRP A 261 13.13 -1.34 -16.88
C TRP A 261 14.02 -0.67 -17.92
N ARG A 262 13.57 -0.55 -19.17
CA ARG A 262 14.31 0.19 -20.21
C ARG A 262 14.46 1.67 -19.86
N VAL A 263 13.41 2.31 -19.36
CA VAL A 263 13.47 3.71 -18.89
C VAL A 263 14.47 3.87 -17.74
N LYS A 264 14.48 2.93 -16.79
CA LYS A 264 15.43 2.93 -15.66
C LYS A 264 16.86 2.74 -16.12
N LYS A 265 17.09 1.80 -17.05
CA LYS A 265 18.40 1.59 -17.66
C LYS A 265 18.95 2.87 -18.28
N GLU A 266 18.12 3.58 -19.04
CA GLU A 266 18.53 4.85 -19.66
C GLU A 266 18.86 5.90 -18.59
N SER A 267 18.08 5.98 -17.51
CA SER A 267 18.35 6.91 -16.40
C SER A 267 19.71 6.63 -15.71
N LEU A 268 20.14 5.37 -15.61
CA LEU A 268 21.42 4.99 -15.02
C LEU A 268 22.63 5.35 -15.88
N ARG A 269 22.46 5.67 -17.17
CA ARG A 269 23.61 6.06 -18.02
C ARG A 269 24.29 7.32 -17.51
N HIS A 270 23.53 8.22 -16.86
CA HIS A 270 24.06 9.41 -16.20
C HIS A 270 24.91 9.11 -14.95
N TRP A 271 24.89 7.87 -14.44
CA TRP A 271 25.72 7.45 -13.33
C TRP A 271 27.11 6.99 -13.79
N LEU A 272 27.27 6.66 -15.07
CA LEU A 272 28.57 6.27 -15.65
C LEU A 272 29.56 7.44 -15.72
N THR A 273 29.06 8.67 -15.61
CA THR A 273 29.87 9.90 -15.54
C THR A 273 30.05 10.42 -14.12
N ASP A 274 29.64 9.68 -13.09
CA ASP A 274 29.84 10.07 -11.69
C ASP A 274 31.34 10.04 -11.34
N GLU A 275 31.80 10.99 -10.53
CA GLU A 275 33.22 11.08 -10.14
C GLU A 275 33.66 9.91 -9.26
N ARG A 276 32.70 9.26 -8.58
CA ARG A 276 32.97 8.17 -7.64
C ARG A 276 33.02 6.83 -8.38
N GLU A 277 34.18 6.17 -8.34
CA GLU A 277 34.39 4.87 -9.00
C GLU A 277 33.39 3.78 -8.57
N ALA A 278 33.03 3.74 -7.29
CA ALA A 278 32.04 2.81 -6.77
C ALA A 278 30.66 2.96 -7.44
N VAL A 279 30.26 4.21 -7.71
CA VAL A 279 28.97 4.52 -8.36
C VAL A 279 29.00 4.10 -9.83
N LYS A 280 30.10 4.36 -10.53
CA LYS A 280 30.29 3.93 -11.92
C LYS A 280 30.26 2.41 -12.03
N ALA A 281 31.03 1.71 -11.20
CA ALA A 281 31.08 0.25 -11.20
C ALA A 281 29.71 -0.39 -10.88
N PHE A 282 28.96 0.19 -9.93
CA PHE A 282 27.59 -0.24 -9.67
C PHE A 282 26.69 -0.05 -10.89
N ALA A 283 26.75 1.13 -11.53
CA ALA A 283 25.91 1.44 -12.69
C ALA A 283 26.21 0.53 -13.88
N GLU A 284 27.49 0.27 -14.19
CA GLU A 284 27.89 -0.66 -15.25
C GLU A 284 27.31 -2.06 -15.04
N LYS A 285 27.49 -2.59 -13.82
CA LYS A 285 26.97 -3.90 -13.45
C LYS A 285 25.45 -3.95 -13.53
N HIS A 286 24.78 -2.97 -12.96
CA HIS A 286 23.32 -2.98 -12.86
C HIS A 286 22.63 -2.70 -14.20
N ILE A 287 23.25 -1.92 -15.10
CA ILE A 287 22.79 -1.77 -16.48
C ILE A 287 22.80 -3.13 -17.20
N ALA A 288 23.85 -3.93 -17.03
CA ALA A 288 23.93 -5.27 -17.61
C ALA A 288 22.87 -6.22 -17.00
N GLU A 289 22.61 -6.13 -15.70
CA GLU A 289 21.53 -6.87 -15.04
C GLU A 289 20.15 -6.50 -15.61
N LEU A 290 19.86 -5.20 -15.79
CA LEU A 290 18.63 -4.73 -16.40
C LEU A 290 18.48 -5.22 -17.84
N ASP A 291 19.55 -5.27 -18.63
CA ASP A 291 19.52 -5.84 -19.98
C ASP A 291 19.11 -7.31 -19.98
N GLN A 292 19.61 -8.10 -19.03
CA GLN A 292 19.20 -9.49 -18.86
C GLN A 292 17.73 -9.62 -18.44
N MET A 293 17.29 -8.78 -17.50
CA MET A 293 15.90 -8.75 -17.03
C MET A 293 14.93 -8.38 -18.16
N ILE A 294 15.25 -7.35 -18.95
CA ILE A 294 14.47 -6.94 -20.12
C ILE A 294 14.38 -8.10 -21.11
N ALA A 295 15.51 -8.70 -21.50
CA ALA A 295 15.51 -9.82 -22.45
C ALA A 295 14.74 -11.04 -21.93
N ALA A 296 14.76 -11.31 -20.63
CA ALA A 296 14.00 -12.39 -20.01
C ALA A 296 12.49 -12.12 -20.06
N GLU A 297 12.08 -10.89 -19.76
CA GLU A 297 10.67 -10.49 -19.80
C GLU A 297 10.10 -10.53 -21.22
N TRP A 298 10.85 -10.06 -22.22
CA TRP A 298 10.46 -10.18 -23.62
C TRP A 298 10.21 -11.63 -24.02
N ARG A 299 11.13 -12.55 -23.67
CA ARG A 299 10.97 -13.98 -23.93
C ARG A 299 9.76 -14.58 -23.23
N ARG A 300 9.48 -14.18 -21.98
CA ARG A 300 8.29 -14.61 -21.23
C ARG A 300 7.01 -14.22 -21.95
N VAL A 301 6.91 -12.94 -22.35
CA VAL A 301 5.74 -12.39 -23.02
C VAL A 301 5.52 -13.06 -24.39
N GLU A 302 6.58 -13.25 -25.18
CA GLU A 302 6.50 -13.95 -26.47
C GLU A 302 6.01 -15.40 -26.31
N ALA A 303 6.53 -16.13 -25.33
CA ALA A 303 6.10 -17.49 -25.04
C ALA A 303 4.61 -17.56 -24.62
N GLU A 304 4.14 -16.61 -23.79
CA GLU A 304 2.73 -16.52 -23.42
C GLU A 304 1.84 -16.22 -24.63
N ARG A 305 2.29 -15.37 -25.55
CA ARG A 305 1.57 -15.05 -26.78
C ARG A 305 1.45 -16.26 -27.71
N GLU A 306 2.53 -17.01 -27.89
CA GLU A 306 2.50 -18.25 -28.68
C GLU A 306 1.54 -19.28 -28.10
N MET A 307 1.53 -19.44 -26.77
CA MET A 307 0.60 -20.34 -26.08
C MET A 307 -0.86 -19.91 -26.26
N ARG A 308 -1.14 -18.60 -26.14
CA ARG A 308 -2.48 -18.04 -26.39
C ARG A 308 -2.95 -18.27 -27.83
N ASN A 309 -2.07 -18.09 -28.82
CA ASN A 309 -2.40 -18.33 -30.21
C ASN A 309 -2.74 -19.82 -30.45
N ARG A 310 -1.93 -20.75 -29.94
CA ARG A 310 -2.20 -22.20 -30.05
C ARG A 310 -3.52 -22.60 -29.39
N SER A 311 -3.84 -22.06 -28.21
CA SER A 311 -5.11 -22.35 -27.54
C SER A 311 -6.33 -21.78 -28.26
N ASN A 312 -6.17 -20.68 -29.01
CA ASN A 312 -7.26 -20.12 -29.81
C ASN A 312 -7.49 -20.93 -31.08
N ASP A 313 -6.42 -21.38 -31.73
CA ASP A 313 -6.48 -22.24 -32.92
C ASP A 313 -7.11 -23.62 -32.59
N GLU A 314 -6.91 -24.15 -31.39
CA GLU A 314 -7.52 -25.41 -30.92
C GLU A 314 -9.01 -25.29 -30.53
N ASN A 315 -9.50 -24.07 -30.27
CA ASN A 315 -10.88 -23.80 -29.86
C ASN A 315 -11.79 -23.33 -31.00
N GLU A 316 -11.28 -23.16 -32.23
CA GLU A 316 -12.12 -22.95 -33.40
C GLU A 316 -12.78 -24.29 -33.79
N PRO A 317 -14.12 -24.43 -33.70
CA PRO A 317 -14.78 -25.63 -34.18
C PRO A 317 -14.59 -25.67 -35.70
N GLY A 318 -13.99 -26.77 -36.19
CA GLY A 318 -13.84 -27.02 -37.62
C GLY A 318 -15.16 -26.76 -38.35
N GLY A 319 -15.09 -25.88 -39.36
CA GLY A 319 -16.24 -25.42 -40.15
C GLY A 319 -16.97 -26.50 -40.93
#